data_AF-A0AA88IA42-F1
#
_entry.id   AF-A0AA88IA42-F1
#
_cell.length_a   1.000
_cell.length_b   1.000
_cell.length_c   1.000
_cell.angle_alpha   90.00
_cell.angle_beta   90.00
_cell.angle_gamma   90.00
#
_symmetry.space_group_name_H-M   'P 1'
#
loop_
_entity.id
_entity.type
_entity.pdbx_description
1 polymer ?
#
loop_
_entity_poly.entity_id
_entity_poly.type
_entity_poly.pdbx_seq_one_letter_code
_entity_poly.pdbx_strand_id
1 'polypeptide(L)'
;MRLQTPDVLSSNIKAKMSNKQRNYKLFAAIYHDGKEATKGHYMADVYHPGLQRWIRYDDAAIKMVDEKTLLRHSPPRVPYLLFYKTKEF
;
A
#
# COMPACT_ATOMS: atom_id res chain seq x y z
N MET A 1 -10.76 4.67 -1.94
CA MET A 1 -10.86 4.95 -3.40
C MET A 1 -10.37 3.72 -4.20
N ARG A 2 -10.68 3.57 -5.50
CA ARG A 2 -10.10 2.49 -6.34
C ARG A 2 -8.70 2.95 -6.74
N LEU A 3 -7.69 2.63 -5.92
CA LEU A 3 -6.33 2.55 -6.47
C LEU A 3 -6.44 1.52 -7.59
N GLN A 4 -6.30 1.95 -8.85
CA GLN A 4 -6.16 1.00 -9.94
C GLN A 4 -5.04 0.08 -9.51
N THR A 5 -5.35 -1.21 -9.42
CA THR A 5 -4.32 -2.21 -9.21
C THR A 5 -3.26 -1.94 -10.26
N PRO A 6 -2.00 -1.69 -9.89
CA PRO A 6 -0.94 -1.65 -10.87
C PRO A 6 -1.07 -2.93 -11.68
N ASP A 7 -0.85 -2.84 -12.99
CA ASP A 7 -1.16 -3.94 -13.91
C ASP A 7 -0.10 -5.05 -13.81
N VAL A 8 0.04 -5.62 -12.62
CA VAL A 8 1.09 -6.55 -12.19
C VAL A 8 0.78 -7.99 -12.58
N LEU A 9 -0.47 -8.27 -12.97
CA LEU A 9 -0.87 -9.61 -13.39
C LEU A 9 -0.44 -9.82 -14.85
N SER A 10 0.19 -10.96 -15.12
CA SER A 10 0.49 -11.37 -16.49
C SER A 10 -0.80 -11.58 -17.30
N SER A 11 -0.71 -11.39 -18.62
CA SER A 11 -1.82 -11.62 -19.56
C SER A 11 -2.45 -13.01 -19.40
N ASN A 12 -1.61 -14.04 -19.20
CA ASN A 12 -2.03 -15.42 -18.99
C ASN A 12 -2.87 -15.61 -17.72
N ILE A 13 -2.51 -14.94 -16.61
CA ILE A 13 -3.27 -15.02 -15.36
C ILE A 13 -4.57 -14.24 -15.49
N LYS A 14 -4.52 -13.05 -16.12
CA LYS A 14 -5.73 -12.27 -16.40
C LYS A 14 -6.74 -13.11 -17.15
N ALA A 15 -6.39 -13.72 -18.28
CA ALA A 15 -7.32 -14.51 -19.09
C ALA A 15 -8.08 -15.60 -18.31
N LYS A 16 -7.49 -16.13 -17.23
CA LYS A 16 -8.08 -17.17 -16.38
C LYS A 16 -8.92 -16.65 -15.21
N MET A 17 -8.82 -15.38 -14.84
CA MET A 17 -9.55 -14.79 -13.70
C MET A 17 -10.72 -13.93 -14.14
N SER A 18 -11.85 -14.03 -13.45
CA SER A 18 -12.98 -13.10 -13.65
C SER A 18 -12.65 -11.67 -13.18
N ASN A 19 -13.38 -10.67 -13.68
CA ASN A 19 -13.23 -9.28 -13.24
C ASN A 19 -13.40 -9.09 -11.72
N LYS A 20 -14.21 -9.94 -11.07
CA LYS A 20 -14.42 -9.90 -9.62
C LYS A 20 -13.17 -10.37 -8.87
N GLN A 21 -12.54 -11.45 -9.34
CA GLN A 21 -11.30 -12.01 -8.79
C GLN A 21 -10.07 -11.10 -9.04
N ARG A 22 -10.16 -10.18 -10.00
CA ARG A 22 -9.10 -9.18 -10.27
C ARG A 22 -9.24 -7.90 -9.45
N ASN A 23 -10.21 -7.83 -8.54
CA ASN A 23 -10.48 -6.63 -7.76
C ASN A 23 -9.71 -6.66 -6.44
N TYR A 24 -8.54 -6.02 -6.41
CA TYR A 24 -7.73 -5.92 -5.20
C TYR A 24 -7.90 -4.56 -4.53
N LYS A 25 -7.68 -4.53 -3.22
CA LYS A 25 -7.55 -3.31 -2.41
C LYS A 25 -6.18 -3.31 -1.75
N LEU A 26 -5.49 -2.18 -1.84
CA LEU A 26 -4.34 -1.91 -0.99
C LEU A 26 -4.81 -1.85 0.46
N PHE A 27 -4.10 -2.51 1.37
CA PHE A 27 -4.40 -2.46 2.80
C PHE A 27 -3.17 -2.21 3.67
N ALA A 28 -1.97 -2.37 3.13
CA ALA A 28 -0.75 -1.91 3.77
C ALA A 28 0.29 -1.46 2.73
N ALA A 29 1.06 -0.43 3.08
CA ALA A 29 2.19 0.05 2.31
C ALA A 29 3.38 0.26 3.25
N ILE A 30 4.52 -0.32 2.89
CA ILE A 30 5.80 -0.09 3.57
C ILE A 30 6.61 0.88 2.74
N TYR A 31 7.12 1.90 3.40
CA TYR A 31 7.95 2.92 2.80
C TYR A 31 9.39 2.73 3.26
N HIS A 32 10.30 3.00 2.34
CA HIS A 32 11.70 3.22 2.66
C HIS A 32 11.98 4.72 2.57
N ASP A 33 12.47 5.32 3.65
CA ASP A 33 12.86 6.71 3.75
C ASP A 33 14.39 6.80 3.80
N GLY A 34 15.00 6.96 2.64
CA GLY A 34 16.45 6.95 2.50
C GLY A 34 16.89 7.03 1.04
N LYS A 35 18.08 7.56 0.80
CA LYS A 35 18.67 7.68 -0.54
C LYS A 35 19.39 6.40 -1.00
N GLU A 36 19.82 5.58 -0.06
CA GLU A 36 20.59 4.35 -0.31
C GLU A 36 19.78 3.13 0.15
N ALA A 37 19.84 2.01 -0.56
CA ALA A 37 19.09 0.80 -0.19
C ALA A 37 19.55 0.17 1.14
N THR A 38 20.79 0.44 1.56
CA THR A 38 21.41 -0.09 2.78
C THR A 38 21.28 0.86 3.98
N LYS A 39 20.86 2.11 3.75
CA LYS A 39 20.71 3.14 4.78
C LYS A 39 19.39 3.87 4.60
N GLY A 40 18.49 3.69 5.56
CA GLY A 40 17.23 4.40 5.59
C GLY A 40 16.34 3.90 6.71
N HIS A 41 15.14 4.46 6.75
CA HIS A 41 14.15 4.18 7.77
C HIS A 41 12.91 3.55 7.16
N TYR A 42 12.39 2.50 7.79
CA TYR A 42 11.20 1.82 7.34
C TYR A 42 10.00 2.23 8.17
N MET A 43 8.90 2.55 7.49
CA MET A 43 7.62 2.85 8.14
C MET A 43 6.48 2.18 7.40
N ALA A 44 5.38 1.95 8.11
CA ALA A 44 4.22 1.23 7.59
C ALA A 44 2.96 2.06 7.70
N ASP A 45 2.24 2.26 6.60
CA ASP A 45 0.85 2.70 6.62
C ASP A 45 -0.05 1.47 6.46
N VAL A 46 -0.91 1.22 7.45
CA VAL A 46 -1.83 0.07 7.48
C VAL A 46 -3.26 0.56 7.62
N TYR A 47 -4.15 0.03 6.78
CA TYR A 47 -5.58 0.33 6.85
C TYR A 47 -6.22 -0.49 7.96
N HIS A 48 -6.82 0.18 8.95
CA HIS A 48 -7.50 -0.44 10.07
C HIS A 48 -9.02 -0.52 9.78
N PRO A 49 -9.60 -1.72 9.54
CA PRO A 49 -10.99 -1.85 9.09
C PRO A 49 -12.02 -1.31 10.10
N GLY A 50 -11.82 -1.56 11.39
CA GLY A 50 -12.75 -1.10 12.43
C GLY A 50 -12.78 0.42 12.61
N LEU A 51 -11.68 1.10 12.25
CA LEU A 51 -11.59 2.56 12.31
C LEU A 51 -11.86 3.20 10.95
N GLN A 52 -11.87 2.40 9.88
CA GLN A 52 -11.93 2.84 8.50
C GLN A 52 -10.88 3.91 8.14
N ARG A 53 -9.71 3.82 8.77
CA ARG A 53 -8.63 4.82 8.65
C ARG A 53 -7.28 4.15 8.42
N TRP A 54 -6.38 4.91 7.81
CA TRP A 54 -4.98 4.55 7.72
C TRP A 54 -4.23 4.98 8.99
N ILE A 55 -3.36 4.09 9.47
CA ILE A 55 -2.52 4.30 10.63
C ILE A 55 -1.07 4.13 10.17
N ARG A 56 -0.26 5.13 10.44
CA ARG A 56 1.20 5.10 10.26
C ARG A 56 1.86 4.58 11.53
N TYR A 57 2.66 3.55 11.36
CA TYR A 57 3.61 3.04 12.35
C TYR A 57 5.01 3.47 11.93
N ASP A 58 5.63 4.27 12.79
CA ASP A 58 6.95 4.87 12.62
C ASP A 58 7.72 4.62 13.93
N ASP A 59 8.37 3.47 14.03
CA ASP A 59 8.89 2.89 15.27
C ASP A 59 7.85 2.90 16.42
N ALA A 60 8.13 3.66 17.49
CA ALA A 60 7.22 3.81 18.62
C ALA A 60 6.10 4.84 18.37
N ALA A 61 6.18 5.63 17.31
CA ALA A 61 5.21 6.66 16.98
C ALA A 61 4.07 6.09 16.13
N ILE A 62 2.85 6.21 16.64
CA ILE A 62 1.63 5.78 15.95
C ILE A 62 0.78 7.01 15.64
N LYS A 63 0.42 7.21 14.37
CA LYS A 63 -0.34 8.38 13.92
C LYS A 63 -1.42 7.99 12.93
N MET A 64 -2.60 8.60 13.03
CA MET A 64 -3.59 8.47 11.97
C MET A 64 -3.17 9.33 10.77
N VAL A 65 -3.31 8.79 9.56
CA VAL A 65 -2.94 9.47 8.32
C VAL A 65 -4.09 9.45 7.33
N ASP A 66 -4.17 10.51 6.53
CA ASP A 66 -5.20 10.62 5.50
C ASP A 66 -4.73 9.96 4.20
N GLU A 67 -5.68 9.42 3.43
CA GLU A 67 -5.42 8.78 2.14
C GLU A 67 -4.69 9.74 1.17
N LYS A 68 -4.98 11.04 1.23
CA LYS A 68 -4.28 12.07 0.44
C LYS A 68 -2.79 12.16 0.77
N THR A 69 -2.43 11.98 2.04
CA THR A 69 -1.02 12.00 2.48
C THR A 69 -0.30 10.73 2.02
N LEU A 70 -0.98 9.59 2.06
CA LEU A 70 -0.46 8.30 1.62
C LEU A 70 -0.08 8.31 0.13
N LEU A 71 -0.89 8.95 -0.70
CA LEU A 71 -0.69 9.03 -2.16
C LEU A 71 0.27 10.14 -2.60
N ARG A 72 0.66 11.03 -1.69
CA ARG A 72 1.56 12.15 -2.02
C ARG A 72 2.98 11.62 -2.21
N HIS A 73 3.57 11.91 -3.36
CA HIS A 73 4.99 11.70 -3.59
C HIS A 73 5.82 12.60 -2.65
N SER A 74 6.75 12.02 -1.88
CA SER A 74 7.51 12.75 -0.87
C SER A 74 8.95 12.23 -0.72
N PRO A 75 9.84 12.46 -1.70
CA PRO A 75 11.25 12.06 -1.60
C PRO A 75 11.93 12.60 -0.32
N PRO A 76 12.90 11.86 0.25
CA PRO A 76 13.46 10.60 -0.24
C PRO A 76 12.60 9.37 0.08
N ARG A 77 11.44 9.55 0.72
CA ARG A 77 10.50 8.47 1.03
C ARG A 77 9.80 7.96 -0.22
N VAL A 78 9.95 6.67 -0.45
CA VAL A 78 9.32 5.97 -1.58
C VAL A 78 8.59 4.73 -1.10
N PRO A 79 7.46 4.35 -1.73
CA PRO A 79 6.84 3.06 -1.48
C PRO A 79 7.81 1.94 -1.86
N TYR A 80 8.01 0.97 -0.97
CA TYR A 80 8.93 -0.15 -1.15
C TYR A 80 8.20 -1.49 -1.29
N LEU A 81 7.26 -1.77 -0.39
CA LEU A 81 6.39 -2.96 -0.47
C LEU A 81 4.93 -2.53 -0.42
N LEU A 82 4.11 -3.09 -1.31
CA LEU A 82 2.67 -2.82 -1.39
C LEU A 82 1.90 -4.12 -1.17
N PHE A 83 1.03 -4.14 -0.17
CA PHE A 83 0.23 -5.29 0.19
C PHE A 83 -1.21 -5.09 -0.28
N TYR A 84 -1.63 -5.99 -1.15
CA TYR A 84 -2.96 -6.03 -1.73
C TYR A 84 -3.69 -7.29 -1.28
N LYS A 85 -4.98 -7.16 -0.98
CA LYS A 85 -5.88 -8.30 -0.79
C LYS A 85 -7.02 -8.25 -1.78
N THR A 86 -7.59 -9.41 -2.12
CA THR A 86 -8.81 -9.45 -2.93
C THR A 86 -9.96 -8.80 -2.15
N LYS A 87 -10.91 -8.16 -2.85
CA LYS A 87 -12.07 -7.52 -2.21
C LYS A 87 -13.08 -8.50 -1.59
N GLU A 88 -12.92 -9.79 -1.86
CA GLU A 88 -13.81 -10.84 -1.38
C GLU A 88 -13.51 -11.25 0.08
N PHE A 89 -12.43 -10.69 0.66
CA PHE A 89 -12.04 -10.80 2.08
C PHE A 89 -11.67 -9.42 2.65
#